data_AF-A0A7D5GEV3-F1
#
_entry.id   AF-A0A7D5GEV3-F1
#
_cell.length_a   1.000
_cell.length_b   1.000
_cell.length_c   1.000
_cell.angle_alpha   90.00
_cell.angle_beta   90.00
_cell.angle_gamma   90.00
#
_symmetry.space_group_name_H-M   'P 1'
#
loop_
_entity.id
_entity.type
_entity.pdbx_description
1 polymer ?
#
loop_
_entity_poly.entity_id
_entity_poly.type
_entity_poly.pdbx_seq_one_letter_code
_entity_poly.pdbx_strand_id
1 'polypeptide(L)' 'MAPQSTEIFDEMVELLYQQREFTIGDFTVDPGKYEYVKTTLNELEELGWVDRLDPGHPDPSWGPGEKAKLLMDLPDEDS' A
#
# COMPACT_ATOMS: atom_id res chain seq x y z
N MET A 1 -3.01 10.89 -22.59
CA MET A 1 -1.94 10.03 -22.04
C MET A 1 -1.87 10.27 -20.54
N ALA A 2 -2.40 9.33 -19.76
CA ALA A 2 -1.98 8.96 -18.40
C ALA A 2 -2.92 7.85 -17.86
N PRO A 3 -2.66 6.56 -18.13
CA PRO A 3 -3.37 5.46 -17.46
C PRO A 3 -2.53 4.73 -16.39
N GLN A 4 -1.23 5.00 -16.27
CA GLN A 4 -0.32 4.15 -15.50
C GLN A 4 -0.35 4.37 -13.97
N SER A 5 -0.81 5.53 -13.50
CA SER A 5 -0.81 5.85 -12.06
C SER A 5 -1.91 5.10 -11.30
N THR A 6 -3.01 4.75 -11.97
CA THR A 6 -4.13 4.01 -11.36
C THR A 6 -3.79 2.53 -11.17
N GLU A 7 -3.14 1.90 -12.14
CA GLU A 7 -2.80 0.46 -12.10
C GLU A 7 -1.94 0.09 -10.87
N ILE A 8 -0.98 0.95 -10.53
CA ILE A 8 -0.08 0.75 -9.37
C ILE A 8 -0.85 0.88 -8.06
N PHE A 9 -1.79 1.81 -7.99
CA PHE A 9 -2.61 2.02 -6.80
C PHE A 9 -3.56 0.84 -6.57
N ASP A 10 -4.21 0.34 -7.64
CA ASP A 10 -5.06 -0.85 -7.57
C ASP A 10 -4.26 -2.08 -7.07
N GLU A 11 -3.04 -2.31 -7.58
CA GLU A 11 -2.19 -3.41 -7.13
C GLU A 11 -1.80 -3.29 -5.64
N MET A 12 -1.47 -2.09 -5.16
CA MET A 12 -1.23 -1.84 -3.73
C MET A 12 -2.46 -2.17 -2.88
N VAL A 13 -3.64 -1.71 -3.31
CA VAL A 13 -4.89 -1.97 -2.60
C VAL A 13 -5.20 -3.47 -2.55
N GLU A 14 -4.95 -4.21 -3.63
CA GLU A 14 -5.09 -5.67 -3.64
C GLU A 14 -4.15 -6.35 -2.63
N LEU A 15 -2.89 -5.92 -2.54
CA LEU A 15 -1.94 -6.49 -1.57
C LEU A 15 -2.33 -6.16 -0.13
N LEU A 16 -2.82 -4.94 0.11
CA LEU A 16 -3.39 -4.57 1.41
C LEU A 16 -4.61 -5.42 1.75
N TYR A 17 -5.48 -5.69 0.77
CA TYR A 17 -6.64 -6.57 0.92
C TYR A 17 -6.24 -8.02 1.23
N GLN A 18 -5.15 -8.50 0.64
CA GLN A 18 -4.60 -9.82 0.94
C GLN A 18 -3.83 -9.87 2.27
N GLN A 19 -3.78 -8.76 3.02
CA GLN A 19 -2.98 -8.60 4.25
C GLN A 19 -1.50 -8.96 4.05
N ARG A 20 -0.97 -8.66 2.87
CA ARG A 20 0.42 -8.97 2.52
C ARG A 20 1.34 -7.80 2.77
N GLU A 21 2.54 -8.14 3.19
CA GLU A 21 3.67 -7.21 3.26
C GLU A 21 4.24 -7.01 1.84
N PHE A 22 4.64 -5.78 1.53
CA PHE A 22 5.22 -5.41 0.24
C PHE A 22 6.25 -4.30 0.38
N THR A 23 7.04 -4.08 -0.67
CA THR A 23 8.04 -3.01 -0.73
C THR A 23 7.79 -2.08 -1.92
N ILE A 24 8.47 -0.93 -1.97
CA ILE A 24 8.38 -0.04 -3.16
C ILE A 24 8.98 -0.75 -4.39
N GLY A 25 9.95 -1.64 -4.18
CA GLY A 25 10.54 -2.47 -5.23
C GLY A 25 9.55 -3.40 -5.93
N ASP A 26 8.48 -3.83 -5.27
CA ASP A 26 7.45 -4.69 -5.88
C ASP A 26 6.69 -4.00 -7.02
N PHE A 27 6.48 -2.68 -6.91
CA PHE A 27 5.68 -1.90 -7.87
C PHE A 27 6.51 -1.14 -8.91
N THR A 28 7.82 -0.99 -8.69
CA THR A 28 8.63 -0.04 -9.46
C THR A 28 9.85 -0.68 -10.09
N VAL A 29 9.88 -0.66 -11.43
CA VAL A 29 11.10 -0.91 -12.24
C VAL A 29 11.67 0.41 -12.78
N ASP A 30 10.86 1.48 -12.77
CA ASP A 30 11.19 2.80 -13.31
C ASP A 30 11.39 3.84 -12.19
N PRO A 31 12.46 4.65 -12.23
CA PRO A 31 12.75 5.66 -11.21
C PRO A 31 11.68 6.78 -11.13
N GLY A 32 10.95 7.04 -12.22
CA GLY A 32 9.84 8.01 -12.22
C GLY A 32 8.60 7.54 -11.45
N LYS A 33 8.44 6.22 -11.25
CA LYS A 33 7.34 5.63 -10.48
C LYS A 33 7.66 5.56 -8.99
N TYR A 34 8.94 5.50 -8.64
CA TYR A 34 9.40 5.44 -7.26
C TYR A 34 8.89 6.60 -6.40
N GLU A 35 9.02 7.83 -6.90
CA GLU A 35 8.58 9.03 -6.16
C GLU A 35 7.05 9.08 -5.99
N TYR A 36 6.31 8.64 -7.00
CA TYR A 36 4.86 8.51 -6.93
C TYR A 36 4.45 7.50 -5.84
N VAL A 37 4.96 6.26 -5.92
CA VAL A 37 4.68 5.19 -4.96
C VAL A 37 5.03 5.63 -3.54
N LYS A 38 6.22 6.21 -3.35
CA LYS A 38 6.66 6.70 -2.05
C LYS A 38 5.72 7.78 -1.49
N THR A 39 5.27 8.72 -2.32
CA THR A 39 4.33 9.78 -1.90
C THR A 39 3.00 9.17 -1.49
N THR A 40 2.45 8.28 -2.31
CA THR A 40 1.19 7.59 -2.03
C THR A 40 1.26 6.76 -0.75
N LEU A 41 2.36 6.03 -0.50
CA LEU A 41 2.52 5.25 0.73
C LEU A 41 2.62 6.12 1.98
N ASN A 42 3.31 7.27 1.92
CA ASN A 42 3.30 8.22 3.04
C ASN A 42 1.89 8.76 3.31
N GLU A 43 1.14 9.12 2.27
CA GLU A 43 -0.26 9.59 2.45
C GLU A 43 -1.14 8.49 3.07
N LEU A 44 -1.01 7.25 2.61
CA LEU A 44 -1.74 6.11 3.17
C LEU A 44 -1.33 5.80 4.62
N GLU A 45 -0.06 6.01 4.97
CA GLU A 45 0.46 5.85 6.34
C GLU A 45 -0.16 6.90 7.27
N GLU A 46 -0.14 8.17 6.87
CA GLU A 46 -0.76 9.25 7.64
C GLU A 46 -2.28 9.06 7.82
N LEU A 47 -2.92 8.44 6.82
CA LEU A 47 -4.33 8.09 6.88
C LEU A 47 -4.61 6.81 7.70
N GLY A 48 -3.60 6.03 8.06
CA GLY A 48 -3.71 4.77 8.81
C GLY A 48 -4.12 3.54 7.97
N TRP A 49 -3.99 3.62 6.64
CA TRP A 49 -4.26 2.51 5.72
C TRP A 49 -3.10 1.53 5.61
N VAL A 50 -1.87 2.02 5.75
CA VAL A 50 -0.66 1.20 5.76
C VAL A 50 0.19 1.50 6.99
N ASP A 51 0.95 0.52 7.44
CA ASP A 51 1.98 0.70 8.46
C ASP A 51 3.36 0.44 7.84
N ARG A 52 4.33 1.30 8.16
CA ARG A 52 5.73 1.08 7.80
C ARG A 52 6.36 0.14 8.83
N LEU A 53 6.77 -1.03 8.38
CA LEU A 53 7.23 -2.10 9.26
C LEU A 53 8.72 -1.98 9.59
N ASP A 54 9.54 -1.50 8.64
CA ASP A 54 10.99 -1.38 8.81
C ASP A 54 11.52 0.02 8.44
N PRO A 55 11.19 1.08 9.20
CA PRO A 55 11.52 2.47 8.86
C PRO A 55 13.02 2.77 8.77
N GLY A 56 13.89 1.89 9.28
CA GLY A 56 15.35 2.02 9.22
C GLY A 56 15.98 1.47 7.94
N HIS A 57 15.22 0.71 7.14
CA HIS A 57 15.70 0.12 5.89
C HIS A 57 15.62 1.13 4.73
N PRO A 58 16.59 1.15 3.80
CA PRO A 58 16.56 2.03 2.63
C PRO A 58 15.34 1.81 1.71
N ASP A 59 14.78 0.61 1.75
CA ASP A 59 13.51 0.24 1.11
C ASP A 59 12.62 -0.44 2.16
N PRO A 60 11.86 0.34 2.95
CA PRO A 60 11.07 -0.20 4.06
C PRO A 60 9.95 -1.09 3.52
N SER A 61 9.66 -2.18 4.22
CA SER A 61 8.43 -2.94 3.99
C SER A 61 7.22 -2.21 4.58
N TRP A 62 6.08 -2.45 3.94
CA TRP A 62 4.79 -1.88 4.25
C TRP A 62 3.77 -3.00 4.41
N GLY A 63 2.84 -2.84 5.33
CA GLY A 63 1.75 -3.79 5.53
C GLY A 63 0.42 -3.07 5.78
N PRO A 64 -0.68 -3.83 5.94
CA PRO A 64 -2.00 -3.26 6.23
C PRO A 64 -2.00 -2.54 7.57
N GLY A 65 -2.41 -1.27 7.53
CA GLY A 65 -2.63 -0.43 8.70
C GLY A 65 -3.91 -0.78 9.45
N GLU A 66 -4.12 -0.13 10.60
CA GLU A 66 -5.32 -0.34 11.43
C GLU A 66 -6.62 -0.14 10.66
N LYS A 67 -6.72 0.88 9.79
CA LYS A 67 -7.94 1.09 8.99
C LYS A 67 -8.17 0.02 7.94
N ALA A 68 -7.11 -0.42 7.26
CA ALA A 68 -7.21 -1.49 6.29
C ALA A 68 -7.67 -2.79 6.96
N LYS A 69 -7.17 -3.08 8.17
CA LYS A 69 -7.62 -4.21 8.98
C LYS A 69 -9.08 -4.09 9.40
N LEU A 70 -9.52 -2.91 9.85
CA LEU A 70 -10.92 -2.68 10.25
C LEU A 70 -11.91 -2.88 9.10
N LEU A 71 -11.55 -2.48 7.89
CA LEU A 71 -12.38 -2.72 6.71
C LEU A 71 -12.52 -4.19 6.34
N MET A 72 -11.57 -5.03 6.77
CA MET A 72 -11.55 -6.46 6.46
C MET A 72 -11.95 -7.34 7.64
N ASP A 73 -11.98 -6.79 8.84
CA ASP A 73 -12.58 -7.39 10.03
C ASP A 73 -14.10 -7.15 10.09
N LEU A 74 -14.67 -6.38 9.14
CA LEU A 74 -16.11 -6.33 8.96
C LEU A 74 -16.60 -7.76 8.68
N PRO A 75 -17.35 -8.40 9.60
CA PRO A 75 -18.00 -9.65 9.26
C PRO A 75 -18.90 -9.37 8.07
N ASP A 76 -18.89 -10.25 7.06
CA ASP A 76 -19.96 -10.26 6.06
C ASP A 76 -21.30 -10.11 6.81
N GLU A 77 -21.95 -8.95 6.68
CA GLU A 77 -23.31 -8.73 7.21
C GLU A 77 -24.28 -9.57 6.38
N ASP A 78 -24.18 -10.89 6.51
CA ASP A 78 -25.13 -11.87 6.00
C ASP A 78 -25.13 -13.07 6.98
N SER A 79 -25.90 -12.93 8.06
CA SER A 79 -26.41 -14.04 8.87
C SER A 79 -27.86 -13.79 9.27
#